data_AF-A0A0F9C7Y6-F1
#
_entry.id   AF-A0A0F9C7Y6-F1
#
_cell.length_a   1.000
_cell.length_b   1.000
_cell.length_c   1.000
_cell.angle_alpha   90.00
_cell.angle_beta   90.00
_cell.angle_gamma   90.00
#
_symmetry.space_group_name_H-M   'P 1'
#
loop_
_entity.id
_entity.type
_entity.pdbx_description
1 polymer ?
#
loop_
_entity_poly.entity_id
_entity_poly.type
_entity_poly.pdbx_seq_one_letter_code
_entity_poly.pdbx_strand_id
1 'polypeptide(L)'
;LERYKKISIVKVPGNHGRVAARARGSYTPDNFETIAWELIAERVRNQTGGEWTTSENGNRHLEGGQVEFHIVYGAIGFVDILGWLCAARHGHGIRGLQATYTGAIDNKLRLNAIIGEVINYYFKAHLHEAQSAEHEIRGEIIQNGCFVGPSLLSIEMSRAAANLPSQDFMLFHPKRGKTHHYRVHLAEVEEVRQLEVFGR
;
A
#
# COMPACT_ATOMS: atom_id res chain seq x y z
N LEU A 1 -13.84 -7.37 -17.74
CA LEU A 1 -14.38 -7.76 -16.42
C LEU A 1 -14.96 -9.19 -16.41
N GLU A 2 -14.51 -10.08 -17.30
CA GLU A 2 -15.10 -11.43 -17.42
C GLU A 2 -14.67 -12.41 -16.32
N ARG A 3 -13.50 -12.16 -15.68
CA ARG A 3 -12.93 -13.06 -14.67
C ARG A 3 -13.29 -12.71 -13.22
N TYR A 4 -13.63 -11.46 -12.94
CA TYR A 4 -13.93 -10.98 -11.59
C TYR A 4 -15.28 -10.28 -11.60
N LYS A 5 -16.18 -10.70 -10.70
CA LYS A 5 -17.51 -10.09 -10.56
C LYS A 5 -17.44 -8.64 -10.08
N LYS A 6 -16.42 -8.32 -9.28
CA LYS A 6 -16.22 -7.03 -8.66
C LYS A 6 -14.74 -6.81 -8.39
N ILE A 7 -14.26 -5.57 -8.55
CA ILE A 7 -12.91 -5.15 -8.20
C ILE A 7 -13.03 -3.93 -7.31
N SER A 8 -12.40 -3.95 -6.13
CA SER A 8 -12.33 -2.79 -5.24
C SER A 8 -10.89 -2.32 -5.14
N ILE A 9 -10.66 -1.05 -5.40
CA ILE A 9 -9.35 -0.42 -5.40
C ILE A 9 -9.30 0.58 -4.25
N VAL A 10 -8.34 0.40 -3.34
CA VAL A 10 -8.11 1.31 -2.22
C VAL A 10 -6.84 2.11 -2.48
N LYS A 11 -6.95 3.44 -2.54
CA LYS A 11 -5.81 4.35 -2.70
C LYS A 11 -5.57 5.12 -1.40
N VAL A 12 -4.35 5.02 -0.88
CA VAL A 12 -3.83 5.86 0.20
C VAL A 12 -2.66 6.71 -0.35
N PRO A 13 -2.59 8.02 -0.04
CA PRO A 13 -1.59 8.93 -0.59
C PRO A 13 -0.17 8.56 -0.15
N GLY A 14 0.76 8.64 -1.12
CA GLY A 14 2.19 8.53 -0.87
C GLY A 14 2.84 9.86 -0.53
N ASN A 15 4.14 9.85 -0.23
CA ASN A 15 4.92 11.08 -0.07
C ASN A 15 5.43 11.67 -1.39
N HIS A 16 5.37 10.94 -2.50
CA HIS A 16 5.93 11.36 -3.79
C HIS A 16 5.01 12.34 -4.55
N GLY A 17 3.70 12.24 -4.35
CA GLY A 17 2.74 13.19 -4.92
C GLY A 17 2.52 14.49 -4.15
N ARG A 18 3.29 14.78 -3.09
CA ARG A 18 3.13 16.02 -2.31
C ARG A 18 3.34 17.26 -3.19
N VAL A 19 2.47 18.25 -3.05
CA VAL A 19 2.60 19.54 -3.76
C VAL A 19 3.78 20.37 -3.22
N ALA A 20 4.05 20.27 -1.92
CA ALA A 20 5.14 21.03 -1.29
C ALA A 20 6.47 20.28 -1.33
N ALA A 21 7.57 21.04 -1.53
CA ALA A 21 8.93 20.50 -1.58
C ALA A 21 9.42 19.84 -0.27
N ARG A 22 8.84 20.20 0.89
CA ARG A 22 9.21 19.66 2.21
C ARG A 22 7.99 19.08 2.91
N ALA A 23 8.19 17.97 3.62
CA ALA A 23 7.15 17.27 4.38
C ALA A 23 6.43 18.17 5.41
N ARG A 24 7.14 19.12 6.04
CA ARG A 24 6.54 20.05 7.02
C ARG A 24 5.58 21.06 6.40
N GLY A 25 5.72 21.35 5.11
CA GLY A 25 4.84 22.27 4.39
C GLY A 25 3.77 21.55 3.55
N SER A 26 3.74 20.21 3.56
CA SER A 26 2.75 19.46 2.79
C SER A 26 1.50 19.22 3.61
N TYR A 27 0.35 19.64 3.08
CA TYR A 27 -0.95 19.18 3.55
C TYR A 27 -1.27 17.85 2.84
N THR A 28 -1.52 16.78 3.58
CA THR A 28 -1.67 15.41 3.00
C THR A 28 -2.75 15.32 1.92
N PRO A 29 -3.92 15.98 2.07
CA PRO A 29 -4.93 16.04 1.01
C PRO A 29 -4.44 16.67 -0.30
N ASP A 30 -3.48 17.59 -0.24
CA ASP A 30 -2.88 18.23 -1.42
C ASP A 30 -1.82 17.31 -2.02
N ASN A 31 -2.30 16.35 -2.83
CA ASN A 31 -1.46 15.31 -3.41
C ASN A 31 -1.82 15.04 -4.87
N PHE A 32 -0.87 15.23 -5.78
CA PHE A 32 -1.04 14.99 -7.21
C PHE A 32 -1.35 13.53 -7.55
N GLU A 33 -0.85 12.56 -6.76
CA GLU A 33 -1.24 11.17 -6.95
C GLU A 33 -2.75 11.01 -6.73
N THR A 34 -3.30 11.62 -5.67
CA THR A 34 -4.72 11.52 -5.36
C THR A 34 -5.57 12.06 -6.50
N ILE A 35 -5.22 13.22 -7.06
CA ILE A 35 -5.89 13.81 -8.23
C ILE A 35 -5.84 12.85 -9.43
N ALA A 36 -4.68 12.28 -9.72
CA ALA A 36 -4.55 11.32 -10.82
C ALA A 36 -5.46 10.09 -10.61
N TRP A 37 -5.57 9.60 -9.38
CA TRP A 37 -6.47 8.49 -9.04
C TRP A 37 -7.95 8.86 -9.17
N GLU A 38 -8.35 10.10 -8.88
CA GLU A 38 -9.72 10.55 -9.14
C GLU A 38 -10.05 10.57 -10.64
N LEU A 39 -9.12 11.05 -11.47
CA LEU A 39 -9.29 11.05 -12.93
C LEU A 39 -9.38 9.63 -13.49
N ILE A 40 -8.56 8.71 -12.98
CA ILE A 40 -8.62 7.28 -13.33
C ILE A 40 -9.98 6.71 -12.91
N ALA A 41 -10.41 6.96 -11.67
CA ALA A 41 -11.68 6.47 -11.16
C ALA A 41 -12.88 6.99 -11.97
N GLU A 42 -12.87 8.26 -12.35
CA GLU A 42 -13.93 8.87 -13.17
C GLU A 42 -13.98 8.26 -14.58
N ARG A 43 -12.81 8.03 -15.20
CA ARG A 43 -12.73 7.34 -16.49
C ARG A 43 -13.27 5.92 -16.40
N VAL A 44 -12.97 5.19 -15.33
CA VAL A 44 -13.47 3.84 -15.10
C VAL A 44 -14.97 3.84 -14.82
N ARG A 45 -15.46 4.76 -13.98
CA ARG A 45 -16.89 4.98 -13.69
C ARG A 45 -17.73 5.10 -14.95
N ASN A 46 -17.27 5.89 -15.91
CA ASN A 46 -17.97 6.08 -17.20
C ASN A 46 -18.13 4.77 -18.01
N GLN A 47 -17.35 3.73 -17.70
CA GLN A 47 -17.43 2.42 -18.35
C GLN A 47 -18.08 1.35 -17.46
N THR A 48 -18.00 1.48 -16.14
CA THR A 48 -18.41 0.43 -15.19
C THR A 48 -19.56 0.81 -14.27
N GLY A 49 -20.07 2.04 -14.39
CA GLY A 49 -21.08 2.62 -13.51
C GLY A 49 -20.55 2.93 -12.11
N GLY A 50 -21.47 3.29 -11.23
CA GLY A 50 -21.22 3.62 -9.82
C GLY A 50 -21.46 5.10 -9.50
N GLU A 51 -21.70 5.37 -8.22
CA GLU A 51 -21.99 6.69 -7.70
C GLU A 51 -20.92 7.15 -6.71
N TRP A 52 -20.59 8.44 -6.78
CA TRP A 52 -19.66 9.05 -5.84
C TRP A 52 -20.36 9.41 -4.54
N THR A 53 -19.77 9.00 -3.43
CA THR A 53 -20.10 9.47 -2.09
C THR A 53 -18.84 10.05 -1.43
N THR A 54 -19.06 10.92 -0.45
CA THR A 54 -17.98 11.53 0.33
C THR A 54 -18.28 11.27 1.80
N SER A 55 -17.31 10.72 2.52
CA SER A 55 -17.40 10.50 3.96
C SER A 55 -17.20 11.81 4.74
N GLU A 56 -17.53 11.80 6.04
CA GLU A 56 -17.36 12.96 6.91
C GLU A 56 -15.90 13.45 7.01
N ASN A 57 -14.93 12.54 6.87
CA ASN A 57 -13.51 12.88 6.85
C ASN A 57 -12.97 13.24 5.46
N GLY A 58 -13.85 13.43 4.47
CA GLY A 58 -13.49 13.89 3.12
C GLY A 58 -12.92 12.82 2.21
N ASN A 59 -12.92 11.54 2.60
CA ASN A 59 -12.58 10.46 1.68
C ASN A 59 -13.69 10.31 0.63
N ARG A 60 -13.30 9.87 -0.57
CA ARG A 60 -14.23 9.69 -1.68
C ARG A 60 -14.35 8.23 -2.04
N HIS A 61 -15.59 7.79 -2.23
CA HIS A 61 -15.93 6.42 -2.52
C HIS A 61 -16.78 6.37 -3.79
N LEU A 62 -16.34 5.58 -4.76
CA LEU A 62 -17.11 5.23 -5.95
C LEU A 62 -17.63 3.82 -5.76
N GLU A 63 -18.94 3.67 -5.60
CA GLU A 63 -19.59 2.42 -5.18
C GLU A 63 -20.74 2.03 -6.11
N GLY A 64 -21.10 0.74 -6.12
CA GLY A 64 -22.25 0.23 -6.88
C GLY A 64 -21.97 -0.09 -8.36
N GLY A 65 -20.77 0.21 -8.85
CA GLY A 65 -20.27 -0.23 -10.15
C GLY A 65 -19.59 -1.61 -10.11
N GLN A 66 -19.16 -2.09 -11.28
CA GLN A 66 -18.33 -3.32 -11.35
C GLN A 66 -16.91 -3.12 -10.80
N VAL A 67 -16.41 -1.87 -10.85
CA VAL A 67 -15.13 -1.48 -10.27
C VAL A 67 -15.40 -0.33 -9.29
N GLU A 68 -14.94 -0.49 -8.07
CA GLU A 68 -15.08 0.48 -6.99
C GLU A 68 -13.74 1.10 -6.64
N PHE A 69 -13.78 2.38 -6.25
CA PHE A 69 -12.61 3.11 -5.80
C PHE A 69 -12.87 3.71 -4.43
N HIS A 70 -11.96 3.50 -3.50
CA HIS A 70 -11.97 4.13 -2.19
C HIS A 70 -10.68 4.96 -2.06
N ILE A 71 -10.81 6.26 -2.32
CA ILE A 71 -9.71 7.22 -2.35
C ILE A 71 -9.66 7.91 -0.99
N VAL A 72 -8.66 7.52 -0.22
CA VAL A 72 -8.42 8.05 1.12
C VAL A 72 -7.57 9.30 1.00
N TYR A 73 -7.98 10.39 1.63
CA TYR A 73 -7.22 11.65 1.68
C TYR A 73 -6.33 11.76 2.91
N GLY A 74 -6.61 10.93 3.93
CA GLY A 74 -5.77 10.77 5.11
C GLY A 74 -4.53 9.91 4.90
N ALA A 75 -3.67 9.85 5.92
CA ALA A 75 -2.43 9.08 5.86
C ALA A 75 -2.61 7.55 5.98
N ILE A 76 -3.82 7.08 6.29
CA ILE A 76 -4.15 5.68 6.53
C ILE A 76 -5.58 5.39 6.05
N GLY A 77 -5.74 4.28 5.35
CA GLY A 77 -7.04 3.72 4.97
C GLY A 77 -7.31 2.43 5.74
N PHE A 78 -8.58 2.17 6.04
CA PHE A 78 -9.02 0.92 6.64
C PHE A 78 -9.97 0.22 5.67
N VAL A 79 -9.84 -1.10 5.56
CA VAL A 79 -10.64 -1.92 4.66
C VAL A 79 -10.95 -3.24 5.34
N ASP A 80 -12.22 -3.63 5.32
CA ASP A 80 -12.61 -4.99 5.69
C ASP A 80 -12.38 -5.92 4.50
N ILE A 81 -11.63 -7.00 4.72
CA ILE A 81 -11.46 -8.06 3.72
C ILE A 81 -12.02 -9.35 4.29
N LEU A 82 -13.28 -9.65 3.98
CA LEU A 82 -13.98 -10.86 4.42
C LEU A 82 -14.06 -11.01 5.94
N GLY A 83 -14.30 -9.91 6.67
CA GLY A 83 -14.37 -9.88 8.14
C GLY A 83 -13.01 -9.70 8.82
N TRP A 84 -11.96 -9.40 8.06
CA TRP A 84 -10.62 -9.14 8.59
C TRP A 84 -10.29 -7.66 8.40
N LEU A 85 -10.14 -6.95 9.50
CA LEU A 85 -9.82 -5.53 9.46
C LEU A 85 -8.38 -5.35 8.99
N CYS A 86 -8.21 -4.65 7.88
CA CYS A 86 -6.93 -4.36 7.30
C CYS A 86 -6.69 -2.85 7.32
N ALA A 87 -5.46 -2.45 7.62
CA ALA A 87 -5.02 -1.07 7.50
C ALA A 87 -4.01 -0.94 6.36
N ALA A 88 -4.17 0.06 5.51
CA ALA A 88 -3.25 0.38 4.43
C ALA A 88 -2.61 1.75 4.68
N ARG A 89 -1.28 1.81 4.62
CA ARG A 89 -0.53 3.04 4.84
C ARG A 89 0.71 3.08 3.95
N HIS A 90 1.02 4.26 3.41
CA HIS A 90 2.23 4.41 2.63
C HIS A 90 3.51 4.09 3.43
N GLY A 91 3.58 4.47 4.70
CA GLY A 91 4.65 4.04 5.61
C GLY A 91 5.83 5.00 5.75
N HIS A 92 5.78 6.17 5.12
CA HIS A 92 6.77 7.22 5.31
C HIS A 92 6.87 7.65 6.78
N GLY A 93 8.09 7.68 7.32
CA GLY A 93 8.35 7.98 8.73
C GLY A 93 8.20 6.79 9.68
N ILE A 94 7.75 5.61 9.20
CA ILE A 94 7.75 4.36 9.96
C ILE A 94 9.03 3.61 9.64
N ARG A 95 9.83 3.30 10.67
CA ARG A 95 11.08 2.55 10.50
C ARG A 95 10.80 1.07 10.20
N GLY A 96 11.85 0.29 10.02
CA GLY A 96 11.76 -1.15 9.79
C GLY A 96 11.04 -1.89 10.92
N LEU A 97 10.73 -3.16 10.69
CA LEU A 97 10.02 -4.03 11.64
C LEU A 97 10.69 -4.08 13.02
N GLN A 98 12.03 -4.08 13.05
CA GLN A 98 12.84 -4.25 14.26
C GLN A 98 13.05 -2.97 15.09
N ALA A 99 12.54 -1.82 14.65
CA ALA A 99 12.80 -0.56 15.35
C ALA A 99 11.91 -0.38 16.59
N THR A 100 12.51 -0.23 17.76
CA THR A 100 11.79 0.07 19.01
C THR A 100 11.12 1.46 18.94
N TYR A 101 9.86 1.55 19.40
CA TYR A 101 9.04 2.78 19.49
C TYR A 101 8.72 3.54 18.20
N THR A 102 9.36 3.16 17.08
CA THR A 102 9.26 3.85 15.78
C THR A 102 9.08 2.88 14.62
N GLY A 103 9.14 1.57 14.90
CA GLY A 103 8.92 0.50 13.94
C GLY A 103 7.45 0.24 13.67
N ALA A 104 7.20 -0.61 12.69
CA ALA A 104 5.85 -0.89 12.23
C ALA A 104 4.97 -1.58 13.28
N ILE A 105 5.55 -2.40 14.17
CA ILE A 105 4.81 -3.11 15.24
C ILE A 105 4.22 -2.12 16.23
N ASP A 106 5.05 -1.27 16.83
CA ASP A 106 4.58 -0.23 17.76
C ASP A 106 3.57 0.71 17.08
N ASN A 107 3.81 1.07 15.81
CA ASN A 107 2.86 1.91 15.09
C ASN A 107 1.49 1.23 14.91
N LYS A 108 1.45 -0.07 14.59
CA LYS A 108 0.21 -0.85 14.47
C LYS A 108 -0.53 -0.92 15.81
N LEU A 109 0.17 -1.24 16.90
CA LEU A 109 -0.43 -1.34 18.24
C LEU A 109 -1.06 -0.02 18.69
N ARG A 110 -0.40 1.11 18.42
CA ARG A 110 -0.98 2.43 18.70
C ARG A 110 -2.21 2.72 17.83
N LEU A 111 -2.20 2.28 16.58
CA LEU A 111 -3.36 2.41 15.70
C LEU A 111 -4.55 1.59 16.21
N ASN A 112 -4.33 0.35 16.67
CA ASN A 112 -5.39 -0.45 17.33
C ASN A 112 -6.05 0.35 18.47
N ALA A 113 -5.24 0.99 19.31
CA ALA A 113 -5.74 1.81 20.42
C ALA A 113 -6.53 3.05 19.96
N ILE A 114 -6.13 3.69 18.85
CA ILE A 114 -6.82 4.87 18.31
C ILE A 114 -8.18 4.49 17.73
N ILE A 115 -8.27 3.38 17.00
CA ILE A 115 -9.51 2.97 16.33
C ILE A 115 -10.43 2.16 17.25
N GLY A 116 -9.93 1.65 18.38
CA GLY A 116 -10.70 0.83 19.31
C GLY A 116 -10.93 -0.60 18.85
N GLU A 117 -10.20 -1.07 17.84
CA GLU A 117 -10.34 -2.38 17.21
C GLU A 117 -8.98 -3.01 16.92
N VAL A 118 -8.95 -4.34 16.75
CA VAL A 118 -7.75 -5.07 16.37
C VAL A 118 -7.59 -5.03 14.86
N ILE A 119 -6.54 -4.34 14.37
CA ILE A 119 -6.13 -4.44 12.97
C ILE A 119 -5.51 -5.82 12.78
N ASN A 120 -6.13 -6.69 11.98
CA ASN A 120 -5.55 -8.00 11.67
C ASN A 120 -4.33 -7.84 10.76
N TYR A 121 -4.50 -7.19 9.61
CA TYR A 121 -3.44 -7.07 8.60
C TYR A 121 -3.03 -5.62 8.40
N TYR A 122 -1.75 -5.31 8.55
CA TYR A 122 -1.23 -3.97 8.36
C TYR A 122 -0.34 -3.91 7.12
N PHE A 123 -0.90 -3.38 6.03
CA PHE A 123 -0.24 -3.17 4.76
C PHE A 123 0.54 -1.85 4.77
N LYS A 124 1.86 -1.95 4.58
CA LYS A 124 2.80 -0.85 4.53
C LYS A 124 3.52 -0.82 3.17
N ALA A 125 3.97 0.36 2.73
CA ALA A 125 4.83 0.51 1.56
C ALA A 125 6.12 1.30 1.92
N HIS A 126 6.62 2.13 1.00
CA HIS A 126 7.72 3.09 1.15
C HIS A 126 9.15 2.54 1.18
N LEU A 127 9.44 1.40 1.80
CA LEU A 127 10.82 0.90 1.89
C LEU A 127 11.30 0.11 0.67
N HIS A 128 10.44 -0.09 -0.35
CA HIS A 128 10.79 -0.72 -1.64
C HIS A 128 11.35 -2.15 -1.51
N GLU A 129 11.02 -2.84 -0.43
CA GLU A 129 11.37 -4.23 -0.19
C GLU A 129 10.15 -4.98 0.34
N ALA A 130 9.99 -6.23 -0.08
CA ALA A 130 8.90 -7.06 0.41
C ALA A 130 9.29 -7.72 1.74
N GLN A 131 8.50 -7.48 2.78
CA GLN A 131 8.74 -8.01 4.13
C GLN A 131 7.42 -8.39 4.80
N SER A 132 7.44 -9.40 5.66
CA SER A 132 6.28 -9.76 6.46
C SER A 132 6.70 -10.15 7.87
N ALA A 133 5.84 -9.86 8.85
CA ALA A 133 6.04 -10.31 10.21
C ALA A 133 4.72 -10.56 10.94
N GLU A 134 4.61 -11.75 11.52
CA GLU A 134 3.50 -12.17 12.37
C GLU A 134 3.92 -11.99 13.83
N HIS A 135 3.43 -10.92 14.47
CA HIS A 135 3.72 -10.61 15.87
C HIS A 135 2.47 -10.65 16.76
N GLU A 136 1.30 -10.92 16.17
CA GLU A 136 0.01 -10.97 16.87
C GLU A 136 -0.77 -12.19 16.41
N ILE A 137 -1.64 -12.72 17.28
CA ILE A 137 -2.49 -13.85 16.94
C ILE A 137 -3.43 -13.43 15.81
N ARG A 138 -3.39 -14.16 14.69
CA ARG A 138 -4.22 -13.88 13.50
C ARG A 138 -4.03 -12.46 12.97
N GLY A 139 -2.78 -12.00 12.96
CA GLY A 139 -2.45 -10.71 12.39
C GLY A 139 -1.02 -10.64 11.89
N GLU A 140 -0.80 -9.79 10.89
CA GLU A 140 0.47 -9.71 10.20
C GLU A 140 0.72 -8.28 9.73
N ILE A 141 1.98 -7.86 9.79
CA ILE A 141 2.44 -6.63 9.14
C ILE A 141 3.08 -7.05 7.83
N ILE A 142 2.58 -6.48 6.74
CA ILE A 142 3.00 -6.85 5.39
C ILE A 142 3.45 -5.59 4.69
N GLN A 143 4.72 -5.58 4.29
CA GLN A 143 5.27 -4.59 3.39
C GLN A 143 5.26 -5.17 1.98
N ASN A 144 4.43 -4.60 1.13
CA ASN A 144 4.35 -5.03 -0.26
C ASN A 144 5.69 -4.70 -0.97
N GLY A 145 6.05 -5.51 -1.96
CA GLY A 145 7.25 -5.31 -2.76
C GLY A 145 7.22 -4.01 -3.57
N CYS A 146 8.17 -3.87 -4.49
CA CYS A 146 8.31 -2.66 -5.29
C CYS A 146 8.00 -2.88 -6.77
N PHE A 147 7.43 -1.89 -7.44
CA PHE A 147 7.35 -1.89 -8.91
C PHE A 147 8.68 -1.53 -9.57
N VAL A 148 9.53 -0.78 -8.89
CA VAL A 148 10.84 -0.35 -9.38
C VAL A 148 11.95 -1.15 -8.69
N GLY A 149 12.96 -1.52 -9.46
CA GLY A 149 14.08 -2.31 -8.97
C GLY A 149 15.11 -1.48 -8.21
N PRO A 150 16.16 -2.13 -7.71
CA PRO A 150 17.32 -1.42 -7.17
C PRO A 150 17.98 -0.58 -8.26
N SER A 151 18.60 0.52 -7.84
CA SER A 151 19.38 1.40 -8.73
C SER A 151 20.65 1.89 -8.04
N LEU A 152 21.66 2.27 -8.82
CA LEU A 152 22.89 2.84 -8.26
C LEU A 152 22.63 4.08 -7.39
N LEU A 153 21.62 4.87 -7.75
CA LEU A 153 21.16 6.02 -6.96
C LEU A 153 20.83 5.64 -5.50
N SER A 154 20.24 4.46 -5.27
CA SER A 154 19.91 4.01 -3.92
C SER A 154 21.15 3.74 -3.06
N ILE A 155 22.24 3.28 -3.69
CA ILE A 155 23.54 3.05 -3.06
C ILE A 155 24.20 4.41 -2.77
N GLU A 156 24.28 5.28 -3.77
CA GLU A 156 24.89 6.62 -3.65
C GLU A 156 24.24 7.47 -2.56
N MET A 157 22.91 7.37 -2.43
CA MET A 157 22.14 8.12 -1.44
C MET A 157 22.00 7.40 -0.08
N SER A 158 22.63 6.24 0.11
CA SER A 158 22.48 5.41 1.33
C SER A 158 21.02 5.15 1.71
N ARG A 159 20.17 4.87 0.71
CA ARG A 159 18.74 4.57 0.93
C ARG A 159 18.56 3.12 1.36
N ALA A 160 17.36 2.82 1.87
CA ALA A 160 16.98 1.46 2.24
C ALA A 160 17.14 0.53 1.03
N ALA A 161 17.52 -0.72 1.31
CA ALA A 161 17.68 -1.75 0.28
C ALA A 161 16.35 -1.90 -0.50
N ALA A 162 16.45 -1.94 -1.83
CA ALA A 162 15.33 -2.28 -2.70
C ALA A 162 15.48 -3.73 -3.17
N ASN A 163 14.38 -4.45 -3.29
CA ASN A 163 14.37 -5.79 -3.86
C ASN A 163 14.14 -5.76 -5.38
N LEU A 164 14.33 -6.91 -6.03
CA LEU A 164 13.91 -7.11 -7.41
C LEU A 164 12.41 -6.74 -7.53
N PRO A 165 11.98 -6.06 -8.61
CA PRO A 165 10.58 -5.69 -8.81
C PRO A 165 9.66 -6.87 -8.50
N SER A 166 8.75 -6.65 -7.57
CA SER A 166 7.83 -7.67 -7.09
C SER A 166 6.58 -7.06 -6.47
N GLN A 167 5.46 -7.78 -6.56
CA GLN A 167 4.22 -7.47 -5.87
C GLN A 167 3.71 -8.72 -5.16
N ASP A 168 3.17 -8.54 -3.96
CA ASP A 168 2.60 -9.62 -3.20
C ASP A 168 1.12 -9.83 -3.57
N PHE A 169 0.79 -11.06 -3.94
CA PHE A 169 -0.57 -11.53 -4.19
C PHE A 169 -1.03 -12.42 -3.04
N MET A 170 -2.23 -12.18 -2.53
CA MET A 170 -2.71 -12.84 -1.31
C MET A 170 -4.14 -13.33 -1.49
N LEU A 171 -4.47 -14.45 -0.85
CA LEU A 171 -5.82 -14.99 -0.80
C LEU A 171 -6.33 -15.03 0.64
N PHE A 172 -7.54 -14.52 0.84
CA PHE A 172 -8.19 -14.43 2.14
C PHE A 172 -9.34 -15.42 2.25
N HIS A 173 -9.52 -15.97 3.46
CA HIS A 173 -10.64 -16.83 3.82
C HIS A 173 -11.40 -16.23 5.00
N PRO A 174 -12.75 -16.16 4.97
CA PRO A 174 -13.53 -15.44 5.98
C PRO A 174 -13.27 -15.86 7.43
N LYS A 175 -12.94 -17.13 7.67
CA LYS A 175 -12.66 -17.67 9.02
C LYS A 175 -11.18 -17.86 9.35
N ARG A 176 -10.28 -17.72 8.38
CA ARG A 176 -8.84 -18.07 8.53
C ARG A 176 -7.90 -16.92 8.15
N GLY A 177 -8.42 -15.79 7.69
CA GLY A 177 -7.62 -14.65 7.26
C GLY A 177 -6.83 -14.98 6.00
N LYS A 178 -5.62 -14.43 5.89
CA LYS A 178 -4.66 -14.74 4.82
C LYS A 178 -4.31 -16.23 4.84
N THR A 179 -4.62 -16.93 3.77
CA THR A 179 -4.34 -18.37 3.60
C THR A 179 -3.24 -18.67 2.60
N HIS A 180 -3.02 -17.76 1.65
CA HIS A 180 -1.95 -17.88 0.66
C HIS A 180 -1.29 -16.52 0.47
N HIS A 181 0.01 -16.57 0.18
CA HIS A 181 0.84 -15.41 -0.08
C HIS A 181 1.87 -15.80 -1.12
N TYR A 182 1.76 -15.21 -2.30
CA TYR A 182 2.64 -15.42 -3.43
C TYR A 182 3.35 -14.13 -3.76
N ARG A 183 4.66 -14.21 -3.96
CA ARG A 183 5.42 -13.08 -4.50
C ARG A 183 5.50 -13.22 -6.00
N VAL A 184 4.95 -12.23 -6.71
CA VAL A 184 5.04 -12.15 -8.16
C VAL A 184 6.24 -11.27 -8.50
N HIS A 185 7.30 -11.86 -9.03
CA HIS A 185 8.42 -11.11 -9.57
C HIS A 185 8.04 -10.50 -10.92
N LEU A 186 8.35 -9.22 -11.09
CA LEU A 186 7.96 -8.42 -12.26
C LEU A 186 9.11 -8.20 -13.25
N ALA A 187 10.31 -8.63 -12.90
CA ALA A 187 11.51 -8.55 -13.72
C ALA A 187 12.50 -9.63 -13.28
N GLU A 188 13.38 -10.03 -14.19
CA GLU A 188 14.55 -10.85 -13.93
C GLU A 188 15.76 -9.97 -13.54
N VAL A 189 16.78 -10.58 -12.93
CA VAL A 189 17.98 -9.86 -12.45
C VAL A 189 18.68 -9.14 -13.60
N GLU A 190 18.75 -9.79 -14.76
CA GLU A 190 19.40 -9.31 -15.98
C GLU A 190 18.71 -8.05 -16.51
N GLU A 191 17.38 -7.94 -16.39
CA GLU A 191 16.61 -6.79 -16.88
C GLU A 191 16.81 -5.52 -16.04
N VAL A 192 17.17 -5.67 -14.76
CA VAL A 192 17.38 -4.54 -13.84
C VAL A 192 18.86 -4.23 -13.58
N ARG A 193 19.77 -5.07 -14.07
CA ARG A 193 21.21 -4.95 -13.79
C ARG A 193 21.78 -3.69 -14.47
N GLN A 194 22.40 -2.83 -13.68
CA GLN A 194 23.06 -1.60 -14.16
C GLN A 194 24.58 -1.74 -14.29
N LEU A 195 25.16 -2.85 -13.84
CA LEU A 195 26.60 -3.09 -13.81
C LEU A 195 26.95 -4.38 -14.54
N GLU A 196 28.01 -4.34 -15.33
CA GLU A 196 28.58 -5.55 -15.94
C GLU A 196 29.21 -6.46 -14.87
N VAL A 197 29.04 -7.77 -15.03
CA VAL A 197 29.69 -8.78 -14.19
C VAL A 197 30.59 -9.61 -15.08
N PHE A 198 31.90 -9.38 -14.97
CA PHE A 198 32.90 -10.15 -15.73
C PHE A 198 33.09 -11.55 -15.13
N GLY A 199 33.35 -12.55 -15.99
CA GLY A 199 33.69 -13.91 -15.58
C GLY A 199 32.51 -14.80 -15.18
N ARG A 200 31.29 -14.46 -15.61
CA ARG A 200 30.11 -15.34 -15.57
C ARG A 200 29.83 -15.94 -16.93
#